data_AF-A0A5C9BI82-F1
#
_entry.id   AF-A0A5C9BI82-F1
#
_cell.length_a   1.000
_cell.length_b   1.000
_cell.length_c   1.000
_cell.angle_alpha   90.00
_cell.angle_beta   90.00
_cell.angle_gamma   90.00
#
_symmetry.space_group_name_H-M   'P 1'
#
loop_
_entity.id
_entity.type
_entity.pdbx_description
1 polymer ?
#
loop_
_entity_poly.entity_id
_entity_poly.type
_entity_poly.pdbx_seq_one_letter_code
_entity_poly.pdbx_strand_id
1 'polypeptide(L)' 'MAKQPKIDLSNPTELRKKSGENQAHYWHRYGVTQSGGSRYEQGRKIPLPAKILMALHASGKVSNDDLAQARAAVGL' A
#
# COMPACT_ATOMS: atom_id res chain seq x y z
N MET A 1 -13.12 -24.15 -0.77
CA MET A 1 -12.12 -23.13 -0.37
C MET A 1 -12.87 -21.95 0.23
N ALA A 2 -12.55 -21.54 1.46
CA ALA A 2 -13.22 -20.41 2.09
C ALA A 2 -13.02 -19.14 1.24
N LYS A 3 -14.11 -18.39 1.02
CA LYS A 3 -14.09 -17.12 0.28
C LYS A 3 -13.24 -16.13 1.09
N GLN A 4 -12.05 -15.79 0.60
CA GLN A 4 -11.21 -14.78 1.25
C GLN A 4 -12.00 -13.47 1.33
N PRO A 5 -11.96 -12.74 2.46
CA PRO A 5 -12.60 -11.45 2.56
C PRO A 5 -12.04 -10.52 1.47
N LYS A 6 -12.93 -9.84 0.76
CA LYS A 6 -12.53 -8.88 -0.29
C LYS A 6 -11.90 -7.67 0.40
N ILE A 7 -10.59 -7.48 0.21
CA ILE A 7 -9.88 -6.31 0.73
C ILE A 7 -10.33 -5.09 -0.06
N ASP A 8 -10.92 -4.12 0.63
CA ASP A 8 -11.36 -2.87 0.03
C ASP A 8 -10.20 -1.86 -0.06
N LEU A 9 -9.70 -1.66 -1.28
CA LEU A 9 -8.69 -0.66 -1.63
C LEU A 9 -9.28 0.51 -2.42
N SER A 10 -10.61 0.70 -2.39
CA SER A 10 -11.29 1.75 -3.16
C SER A 10 -11.00 3.16 -2.64
N ASN A 11 -10.71 3.29 -1.34
CA ASN A 11 -10.41 4.57 -0.71
C ASN A 11 -9.02 4.59 -0.05
N PRO A 12 -7.95 4.81 -0.83
CA PRO A 12 -6.59 4.83 -0.30
C PRO A 12 -6.33 5.97 0.70
N THR A 13 -7.07 7.08 0.60
CA THR A 13 -6.98 8.21 1.52
C THR A 13 -7.39 7.80 2.94
N GLU A 14 -8.49 7.08 3.08
CA GLU A 14 -8.95 6.58 4.38
C GLU A 14 -8.04 5.48 4.94
N LEU A 15 -7.50 4.60 4.08
CA LEU A 15 -6.51 3.61 4.50
C LEU A 15 -5.26 4.26 5.09
N ARG A 16 -4.74 5.32 4.45
CA ARG A 16 -3.61 6.09 4.97
C ARG A 16 -3.96 6.82 6.26
N LYS A 17 -5.11 7.50 6.33
CA LYS A 17 -5.50 8.22 7.54
C LYS A 17 -5.61 7.30 8.75
N LYS A 18 -6.08 6.06 8.56
CA LYS A 18 -6.14 5.03 9.60
C LYS A 18 -4.77 4.61 10.12
N SER A 19 -3.70 4.72 9.31
CA SER A 19 -2.33 4.47 9.79
C SER A 19 -1.71 5.66 10.52
N GLY A 20 -2.34 6.85 10.47
CA GLY A 20 -1.79 8.08 11.07
C GLY A 20 -0.60 8.65 10.30
N GLU A 21 -0.33 8.16 9.09
CA GLU A 21 0.85 8.54 8.31
C GLU A 21 0.56 9.64 7.29
N ASN A 22 1.59 10.43 6.98
CA ASN A 22 1.55 11.31 5.81
C ASN A 22 1.70 10.51 4.51
N GLN A 23 1.47 11.16 3.37
CA GLN A 23 1.51 10.50 2.05
C GLN A 23 2.88 9.88 1.76
N ALA A 24 3.98 10.56 2.10
CA ALA A 24 5.32 10.05 1.81
C ALA A 24 5.59 8.73 2.52
N HIS A 25 5.36 8.67 3.84
CA HIS A 25 5.62 7.45 4.63
C HIS A 25 4.74 6.28 4.19
N TYR A 26 3.42 6.52 4.04
CA TYR A 26 2.49 5.46 3.67
C TYR A 26 2.79 4.88 2.28
N TRP A 27 2.98 5.75 1.27
CA TRP A 27 3.16 5.31 -0.11
C TRP A 27 4.55 4.76 -0.38
N HIS A 28 5.58 5.27 0.31
CA HIS A 28 6.93 4.71 0.21
C HIS A 28 6.90 3.23 0.54
N ARG A 29 6.19 2.77 1.57
CA ARG A 29 6.14 1.32 1.90
C ARG A 29 5.78 0.42 0.70
N TYR A 30 5.01 0.94 -0.26
CA TYR A 30 4.59 0.23 -1.47
C TYR A 30 5.39 0.59 -2.73
N GLY A 31 6.56 1.22 -2.59
CA GLY A 31 7.41 1.64 -3.71
C GLY A 31 6.85 2.82 -4.51
N VAL A 32 5.95 3.61 -3.91
CA VAL A 32 5.28 4.74 -4.56
C VAL A 32 5.78 6.06 -3.98
N THR A 33 6.16 7.01 -4.83
CA THR A 33 6.57 8.37 -4.41
C THR A 33 5.39 9.14 -3.82
N GLN A 34 5.66 10.17 -3.01
CA GLN A 34 4.60 11.02 -2.43
C GLN A 34 3.67 11.62 -3.51
N SER A 35 4.22 12.14 -4.60
CA SER A 35 3.43 12.71 -5.71
C SER A 35 2.65 11.65 -6.49
N GLY A 36 3.18 10.42 -6.58
CA GLY A 36 2.45 9.26 -7.11
C GLY A 36 1.25 8.90 -6.24
N GLY A 37 1.47 8.82 -4.93
CA GLY A 37 0.45 8.55 -3.91
C GLY A 37 -0.66 9.60 -3.89
N SER A 38 -0.31 10.89 -3.96
CA SER A 38 -1.28 11.98 -4.03
C SER A 38 -2.24 11.84 -5.22
N ARG A 39 -1.73 11.41 -6.39
CA ARG A 39 -2.60 11.18 -7.57
C ARG A 39 -3.57 10.03 -7.32
N TYR A 40 -3.13 8.98 -6.63
CA TYR A 40 -4.00 7.84 -6.28
C TYR A 40 -5.08 8.24 -5.27
N GLU A 41 -4.74 9.08 -4.28
CA GLU A 41 -5.70 9.66 -3.33
C GLU A 41 -6.72 10.61 -3.99
N GLN A 42 -6.38 11.17 -5.15
CA GLN A 42 -7.26 12.04 -5.96
C GLN A 42 -8.06 11.28 -7.05
N GLY A 43 -8.06 9.94 -7.02
CA GLY A 43 -8.90 9.13 -7.89
C GLY A 43 -8.19 8.52 -9.11
N ARG A 44 -6.88 8.74 -9.29
CA ARG A 44 -6.13 7.97 -10.29
C ARG A 44 -6.07 6.50 -9.90
N LYS A 45 -6.27 5.60 -10.87
CA LYS A 45 -6.16 4.16 -10.65
C LYS A 45 -4.77 3.77 -10.12
N ILE A 46 -4.74 3.15 -8.95
CA ILE A 46 -3.52 2.51 -8.41
C ILE A 46 -3.11 1.36 -9.35
N PRO A 47 -1.84 1.28 -9.77
CA PRO A 47 -1.31 0.18 -10.57
C PRO A 47 -1.54 -1.18 -9.91
N LEU A 48 -1.75 -2.22 -10.71
CA LEU A 48 -2.01 -3.58 -10.21
C LEU A 48 -0.91 -4.10 -9.26
N PRO A 49 0.40 -3.91 -9.54
CA PRO A 49 1.45 -4.37 -8.62
C PRO A 49 1.33 -3.76 -7.22
N ALA A 50 1.09 -2.45 -7.13
CA ALA A 50 0.90 -1.76 -5.85
C ALA A 50 -0.38 -2.26 -5.13
N LYS A 51 -1.47 -2.51 -5.86
CA LYS A 51 -2.69 -3.08 -5.26
C LYS A 51 -2.48 -4.48 -4.69
N ILE A 52 -1.72 -5.33 -5.38
CA ILE A 52 -1.39 -6.68 -4.89
C ILE A 52 -0.59 -6.57 -3.60
N LEU A 53 0.43 -5.70 -3.56
CA LEU A 53 1.26 -5.51 -2.37
C LEU A 53 0.46 -4.96 -1.18
N MET A 54 -0.42 -3.96 -1.43
CA MET A 54 -1.34 -3.44 -0.43
C MET A 54 -2.31 -4.53 0.08
N ALA A 55 -2.80 -5.41 -0.80
CA ALA A 55 -3.67 -6.52 -0.41
C ALA A 55 -2.93 -7.57 0.43
N LEU A 56 -1.68 -7.90 0.10
CA LEU A 56 -0.86 -8.81 0.90
C LEU A 56 -0.65 -8.26 2.32
N HIS A 57 -0.28 -6.98 2.42
CA HIS A 57 -0.10 -6.28 3.68
C HIS A 57 -1.40 -6.20 4.50
N ALA A 58 -2.50 -5.76 3.89
CA ALA A 58 -3.80 -5.68 4.56
C ALA A 58 -4.37 -7.06 4.98
N SER A 59 -3.95 -8.14 4.32
CA SER A 59 -4.32 -9.52 4.71
C SER A 59 -3.48 -10.08 5.86
N GLY A 60 -2.46 -9.35 6.32
CA GLY A 60 -1.51 -9.83 7.34
C GLY A 60 -0.51 -10.88 6.85
N LYS A 61 -0.48 -11.19 5.54
CA LYS A 61 0.50 -12.13 4.96
C LYS A 61 1.91 -11.54 4.86
N VAL A 62 2.01 -10.22 4.85
CA VAL A 62 3.25 -9.47 4.78
C VAL A 62 3.16 -8.39 5.86
N SER A 63 4.19 -8.27 6.68
CA SER A 63 4.31 -7.27 7.74
C SER A 63 5.01 -5.98 7.25
N ASN A 64 5.07 -4.96 8.11
CA ASN A 64 5.86 -3.76 7.82
C ASN A 64 7.36 -4.07 7.69
N ASP A 65 7.86 -5.01 8.48
CA ASP A 65 9.27 -5.41 8.47
C ASP A 65 9.62 -6.15 7.18
N ASP A 66 8.72 -7.01 6.69
CA ASP A 66 8.89 -7.68 5.40
C ASP A 66 8.96 -6.65 4.25
N LEU A 67 8.12 -5.61 4.29
CA LEU A 67 8.14 -4.53 3.29
C LEU A 67 9.42 -3.68 3.38
N ALA A 68 9.89 -3.42 4.59
CA ALA A 68 11.15 -2.69 4.81
C ALA A 68 12.36 -3.50 4.30
N GLN A 69 12.42 -4.80 4.61
CA GLN A 69 13.47 -5.70 4.12
C GLN A 69 13.43 -5.85 2.60
N ALA A 70 12.24 -6.02 2.02
CA ALA A 70 12.07 -6.11 0.57
C ALA A 70 12.56 -4.85 -0.15
N ARG A 71 12.30 -3.66 0.41
CA ARG A 71 12.84 -2.40 -0.12
C ARG A 71 14.36 -2.34 -0.06
N ALA A 72 14.94 -2.68 1.09
CA ALA A 72 16.40 -2.71 1.26
C ALA A 72 17.06 -3.69 0.26
N ALA A 73 16.44 -4.86 0.02
CA ALA A 73 16.93 -5.86 -0.92
C ALA A 73 16.97 -5.39 -2.39
N VAL A 74 16.18 -4.37 -2.75
CA VAL A 74 16.15 -3.78 -4.10
C VAL A 74 16.76 -2.38 -4.16
N GLY A 75 17.42 -1.92 -3.08
CA GLY A 75 18.11 -0.64 -3.04
C GLY A 75 17.20 0.60 -2.91
N LEU A 76 16.04 0.46 -2.26
CA LEU A 76 15.06 1.53 -2.00
C LEU A 76 15.01 1.99 -0.55
#